data_AF-A0A506RSY7-F1
#
_entry.id   AF-A0A506RSY7-F1
#
_cell.length_a   1.000
_cell.length_b   1.000
_cell.length_c   1.000
_cell.angle_alpha   90.00
_cell.angle_beta   90.00
_cell.angle_gamma   90.00
#
_symmetry.space_group_name_H-M   'P 1'
#
loop_
_entity.id
_entity.type
_entity.pdbx_description
1 polymer ?
#
loop_
_entity_poly.entity_id
_entity_poly.type
_entity_poly.pdbx_seq_one_letter_code
_entity_poly.pdbx_strand_id
1 'polypeptide(L)' 'MLTIILVSVLSGVFFYVESLKAGLAAKRWAAAGCVLGPLLLPMFTISRHVRMRRDTGFNNVVLRA' A
#
# COMPACT_ATOMS: atom_id res chain seq x y z
N MET A 1 -18.88 -17.20 0.73
CA MET A 1 -19.32 -16.03 -0.07
C MET A 1 -19.30 -14.75 0.75
N LEU A 2 -20.08 -14.66 1.83
CA LEU A 2 -20.16 -13.47 2.69
C LEU A 2 -18.82 -13.06 3.33
N THR A 3 -18.03 -14.05 3.77
CA THR A 3 -16.68 -13.84 4.33
C THR A 3 -15.70 -13.22 3.34
N ILE A 4 -15.75 -13.62 2.06
CA ILE A 4 -14.86 -13.12 1.01
C ILE A 4 -15.17 -11.65 0.70
N ILE A 5 -16.45 -11.29 0.70
CA ILE A 5 -16.91 -9.91 0.50
C ILE A 5 -16.47 -9.05 1.68
N LEU A 6 -16.66 -9.53 2.91
CA LEU A 6 -16.21 -8.84 4.13
C LEU A 6 -14.70 -8.61 4.13
N VAL A 7 -13.90 -9.62 3.80
CA VAL A 7 -12.43 -9.51 3.71
C VAL A 7 -12.02 -8.53 2.61
N SER A 8 -12.70 -8.53 1.47
CA SER A 8 -12.40 -7.59 0.37
C SER A 8 -12.68 -6.15 0.78
N VAL A 9 -13.83 -5.89 1.42
CA VAL A 9 -14.19 -4.54 1.90
C VAL A 9 -13.23 -4.08 3.01
N LEU A 10 -12.93 -4.94 3.98
CA LEU A 10 -11.97 -4.64 5.05
C LEU A 10 -10.57 -4.37 4.49
N SER A 11 -10.14 -5.13 3.48
CA SER A 11 -8.86 -4.91 2.82
C SER A 11 -8.83 -3.56 2.09
N GLY A 12 -9.91 -3.17 1.40
CA GLY A 12 -10.02 -1.86 0.75
C GLY A 12 -9.92 -0.69 1.74
N VAL A 13 -10.61 -0.78 2.89
CA VAL A 13 -10.53 0.23 3.96
C VAL A 13 -9.13 0.27 4.58
N PHE A 14 -8.53 -0.90 4.81
CA PHE A 14 -7.16 -1.00 5.33
C PHE A 14 -6.15 -0.32 4.40
N PHE A 15 -6.21 -0.62 3.08
CA PHE A 15 -5.34 0.02 2.09
C PHE A 15 -5.62 1.51 1.94
N TYR A 16 -6.85 1.97 2.13
CA TYR A 16 -7.18 3.40 2.16
C TYR A 16 -6.47 4.12 3.31
N VAL A 17 -6.52 3.57 4.53
CA VAL A 17 -5.87 4.18 5.70
C VAL A 17 -4.34 4.11 5.60
N GLU A 18 -3.79 2.96 5.21
CA GLU A 18 -2.33 2.78 5.05
C GLU A 18 -1.78 3.70 3.94
N SER A 19 -2.49 3.86 2.82
CA SER A 19 -2.03 4.74 1.73
C SER A 19 -2.02 6.21 2.11
N LEU A 20 -2.97 6.67 2.93
CA LEU A 20 -2.94 8.03 3.48
C LEU A 20 -1.72 8.25 4.38
N LYS A 21 -1.38 7.28 5.25
CA LYS A 21 -0.18 7.35 6.09
C LYS A 21 1.11 7.33 5.28
N ALA A 22 1.14 6.57 4.20
CA ALA A 22 2.31 6.41 3.33
C ALA A 22 2.46 7.50 2.25
N GLY A 23 1.56 8.49 2.18
CA GLY A 23 1.58 9.52 1.13
C GLY A 23 1.32 8.99 -0.29
N LEU A 24 0.65 7.84 -0.40
CA LEU A 24 0.27 7.19 -1.64
C LEU A 24 -1.16 7.59 -2.05
N ALA A 25 -1.50 7.48 -3.34
CA ALA A 25 -2.81 7.89 -3.86
C ALA A 25 -3.96 7.00 -3.33
N ALA A 26 -4.61 7.41 -2.25
CA ALA A 26 -5.52 6.56 -1.49
C ALA A 26 -6.71 6.00 -2.28
N LYS A 27 -7.30 6.79 -3.17
CA LYS A 27 -8.39 6.33 -4.05
C LYS A 27 -7.96 5.18 -4.98
N ARG A 28 -6.72 5.21 -5.48
CA ARG A 28 -6.19 4.17 -6.38
C ARG A 28 -5.92 2.88 -5.63
N TRP A 29 -5.37 2.99 -4.42
CA TRP A 29 -5.05 1.82 -3.58
C TRP A 29 -6.29 1.18 -2.95
N ALA A 30 -7.32 1.96 -2.61
CA ALA A 30 -8.61 1.42 -2.17
C ALA A 30 -9.33 0.65 -3.29
N ALA A 31 -9.38 1.20 -4.50
CA ALA A 31 -9.97 0.52 -5.65
C ALA A 31 -9.21 -0.79 -5.98
N ALA A 32 -7.88 -0.74 -5.95
CA ALA A 32 -7.06 -1.94 -6.14
C ALA A 32 -7.26 -2.97 -5.02
N GLY A 33 -7.46 -2.53 -3.77
CA GLY A 33 -7.76 -3.39 -2.63
C GLY A 33 -9.10 -4.10 -2.74
N CYS A 34 -10.14 -3.43 -3.26
CA CYS A 34 -11.43 -4.07 -3.52
C CYS A 34 -11.38 -5.11 -4.64
N VAL A 35 -10.49 -4.96 -5.63
CA VAL A 35 -10.39 -5.87 -6.78
C VAL A 35 -9.45 -7.05 -6.51
N LEU A 36 -8.26 -6.77 -5.98
CA LEU A 36 -7.20 -7.77 -5.77
C LEU A 36 -7.23 -8.36 -4.35
N GLY A 37 -7.96 -7.72 -3.42
CA GLY A 37 -8.09 -8.19 -2.05
C GLY A 37 -6.73 -8.26 -1.32
N PRO A 38 -6.51 -9.27 -0.47
CA PRO A 38 -5.28 -9.41 0.31
C PRO A 38 -4.02 -9.64 -0.53
N LEU A 39 -4.15 -10.05 -1.80
CA LEU A 39 -2.99 -10.20 -2.70
C LEU A 39 -2.30 -8.87 -3.02
N LEU A 40 -2.96 -7.74 -2.76
CA LEU A 40 -2.39 -6.42 -2.97
C LEU A 40 -1.34 -6.04 -1.90
N LEU A 41 -1.26 -6.77 -0.79
CA LEU A 41 -0.32 -6.51 0.31
C LEU A 41 1.14 -6.40 -0.16
N PRO A 42 1.74 -7.38 -0.87
CA PRO A 42 3.12 -7.27 -1.34
C PRO A 42 3.33 -6.10 -2.33
N MET A 43 2.36 -5.79 -3.19
CA MET A 43 2.48 -4.63 -4.09
C MET A 43 2.45 -3.29 -3.33
N PHE A 44 1.61 -3.22 -2.29
CA PHE A 44 1.49 -2.04 -1.45
C PHE A 44 2.77 -1.79 -0.66
N THR A 45 3.35 -2.82 -0.04
CA THR A 45 4.59 -2.69 0.73
C THR A 45 5.76 -2.24 -0.15
N ILE A 46 5.88 -2.77 -1.36
CA ILE A 46 6.90 -2.32 -2.34
C ILE A 46 6.70 -0.84 -2.67
N SER A 47 5.47 -0.42 -2.98
CA SER A 47 5.17 0.96 -3.36
C SER A 47 5.44 1.94 -2.22
N ARG A 48 5.10 1.56 -0.99
CA ARG A 48 5.43 2.30 0.23
C ARG A 48 6.96 2.39 0.42
N HIS A 49 7.69 1.29 0.20
CA HIS A 49 9.15 1.29 0.35
C HIS A 49 9.85 2.16 -0.69
N VAL A 50 9.41 2.09 -1.95
CA VAL A 50 9.91 2.94 -3.04
C VAL A 50 9.62 4.41 -2.74
N ARG A 51 8.41 4.74 -2.26
CA ARG A 51 8.05 6.10 -1.90
C ARG A 51 8.91 6.61 -0.73
N MET A 52 9.07 5.81 0.31
CA MET A 52 9.90 6.13 1.46
C MET A 52 11.36 6.41 1.06
N ARG A 53 11.95 5.56 0.18
CA ARG A 53 13.29 5.79 -0.39
C ARG A 53 13.39 7.05 -1.24
N ARG A 54 12.31 7.42 -1.93
CA ARG A 54 12.26 8.64 -2.75
C ARG A 54 12.19 9.89 -1.88
N ASP A 55 11.38 9.86 -0.82
CA ASP A 55 11.21 10.98 0.11
C ASP A 55 12.45 11.16 1.02
N THR A 56 13.19 10.08 1.33
CA THR A 56 14.47 10.16 2.08
C THR A 56 15.66 10.69 1.26
N GLY A 57 15.46 10.99 -0.02
CA GLY A 57 16.51 11.48 -0.91
C GLY A 57 17.33 10.33 -1.48
N PHE A 58 17.27 10.19 -2.81
CA PHE A 58 18.03 9.24 -3.62
C PHE A 58 19.52 9.62 -3.69
N ASN A 59 20.14 10.02 -2.58
CA ASN A 59 21.59 10.24 -2.46
C ASN A 59 22.07 10.50 -1.01
N ASN A 60 21.27 10.15 0.00
CA ASN A 60 21.59 10.50 1.38
C ASN A 60 22.05 9.21 2.08
N VAL A 61 23.34 8.88 1.92
CA VAL A 61 24.06 7.83 2.66
C VAL A 61 23.31 6.50 2.79
N VAL A 62 23.23 5.74 1.69
CA VAL A 62 23.18 4.28 1.82
C VAL A 62 24.55 3.89 2.35
N LEU A 63 24.68 3.68 3.66
CA LEU A 63 25.83 2.99 4.24
C LEU A 63 25.92 1.64 3.52
N ARG A 64 26.93 1.54 2.65
CA ARG A 64 27.30 0.33 1.94
C ARG A 64 27.79 -0.64 3.02
N ALA A 65 26.94 -1.60 3.38
CA ALA A 65 27.32 -2.75 4.18
C ALA A 65 28.01 -3.79 3.28
#